data_AF-A0AAQ1J5K1-F1
#
_entry.id   AF-A0AAQ1J5K1-F1
#
_cell.length_a   1.000
_cell.length_b   1.000
_cell.length_c   1.000
_cell.angle_alpha   90.00
_cell.angle_beta   90.00
_cell.angle_gamma   90.00
#
_symmetry.space_group_name_H-M   'P 1'
#
loop_
_entity.id
_entity.type
_entity.pdbx_description
1 polymer ?
#
loop_
_entity_poly.entity_id
_entity_poly.type
_entity_poly.pdbx_seq_one_letter_code
_entity_poly.pdbx_strand_id
1 'polypeptide(L)'
;MTKRAATKRQTREHGILDSRDFMEESKVRRLHAPHNERSGWSPYPSNDDRDQGYLKTLKPKSEGQGELMEAIDHHNLVMALGPAGTGKTYLAVAKAVEALEAGKVGRIVLSRPAVEAGESIGFLPGDMEDKLAPYLRPLYDALSDRLSMKRVKALMAEGLIEIAPVGYMRGRTLNNAFIVVDEAQNCTYVQLKMLLTRLGWHSTMVVTGDPQQSDLLPGISGLSDISARLEAVPDIAVVRLAERDIVRHPLVASMIGVL
;
A
#
# COMPACT_ATOMS: atom_id res chain seq x y z
N MET A 1 -31.29 -6.81 26.97
CA MET A 1 -30.24 -7.34 26.06
C MET A 1 -30.89 -7.70 24.74
N THR A 2 -30.65 -6.92 23.69
CA THR A 2 -31.37 -7.01 22.41
C THR A 2 -30.84 -8.14 21.53
N LYS A 3 -31.75 -8.81 20.81
CA LYS A 3 -31.52 -9.97 19.92
C LYS A 3 -30.32 -9.84 18.95
N ARG A 4 -29.88 -8.61 18.63
CA ARG A 4 -28.69 -8.32 17.81
C ARG A 4 -27.37 -8.83 18.38
N ALA A 5 -27.25 -8.93 19.70
CA ALA A 5 -26.02 -9.41 20.34
C ALA A 5 -25.84 -10.94 20.21
N ALA A 6 -26.93 -11.69 20.06
CA ALA A 6 -26.89 -13.15 19.95
C ALA A 6 -26.49 -13.61 18.54
N THR A 7 -27.01 -12.95 17.50
CA THR A 7 -26.68 -13.27 16.10
C THR A 7 -25.21 -13.01 15.78
N LYS A 8 -24.62 -11.97 16.38
CA LYS A 8 -23.19 -11.61 16.18
C LYS A 8 -22.20 -12.62 16.75
N ARG A 9 -22.67 -13.53 17.61
CA ARG A 9 -21.84 -14.58 18.22
C ARG A 9 -21.84 -15.88 17.40
N GLN A 10 -22.90 -16.16 16.66
CA GLN A 10 -23.03 -17.38 15.85
C GLN A 10 -22.27 -17.31 14.51
N THR A 11 -22.12 -16.13 13.90
CA THR A 11 -21.36 -15.98 12.64
C THR A 11 -19.83 -16.02 12.79
N ARG A 12 -19.31 -16.13 14.02
CA ARG A 12 -17.86 -16.27 14.27
C ARG A 12 -17.36 -17.72 14.22
N GLU A 13 -18.24 -18.71 14.22
CA GLU A 13 -17.85 -20.13 14.27
C GLU A 13 -17.73 -20.80 12.88
N HIS A 14 -18.17 -20.14 11.80
CA HIS A 14 -17.98 -20.62 10.42
C HIS A 14 -17.22 -19.58 9.60
N GLY A 15 -15.94 -19.88 9.35
CA GLY A 15 -14.97 -19.03 8.67
C GLY A 15 -15.21 -18.87 7.17
N ILE A 16 -16.21 -18.06 6.81
CA ILE A 16 -16.30 -17.46 5.48
C ILE A 16 -16.51 -15.95 5.72
N LEU A 17 -15.46 -15.17 5.49
CA LEU A 17 -15.55 -13.71 5.43
C LEU A 17 -16.35 -13.34 4.18
N ASP A 18 -17.67 -13.19 4.31
CA ASP A 18 -18.48 -12.66 3.22
C ASP A 18 -18.19 -11.15 3.07
N SER A 19 -17.50 -10.79 1.99
CA SER A 19 -17.13 -9.42 1.66
C SER A 19 -18.36 -8.54 1.37
N ARG A 20 -19.54 -9.14 1.17
CA ARG A 20 -20.81 -8.45 0.89
C ARG A 20 -21.42 -7.77 2.11
N ASP A 21 -21.34 -8.38 3.29
CA ASP A 21 -21.93 -7.86 4.53
C ASP A 21 -21.22 -6.61 5.08
N PHE A 22 -20.04 -6.25 4.54
CA PHE A 22 -19.26 -5.08 4.96
C PHE A 22 -19.31 -3.91 3.97
N MET A 23 -19.98 -4.06 2.82
CA MET A 23 -20.04 -3.00 1.79
C MET A 23 -20.94 -1.82 2.19
N GLU A 24 -21.94 -2.02 3.05
CA GLU A 24 -22.96 -1.00 3.38
C GLU A 24 -22.54 0.04 4.43
N GLU A 25 -21.53 -0.21 5.27
CA GLU A 25 -21.18 0.68 6.41
C GLU A 25 -20.03 1.67 6.15
N SER A 26 -19.47 1.75 4.93
CA SER A 26 -18.27 2.55 4.68
C SER A 26 -18.57 3.91 4.05
N LYS A 27 -18.18 5.02 4.70
CA LYS A 27 -18.23 6.40 4.16
C LYS A 27 -17.27 6.63 2.97
N VAL A 28 -16.77 5.57 2.33
CA VAL A 28 -15.79 5.66 1.24
C VAL A 28 -16.40 5.07 0.00
N ARG A 29 -16.31 5.80 -1.11
CA ARG A 29 -16.97 5.43 -2.36
C ARG A 29 -15.96 4.81 -3.31
N ARG A 30 -16.32 3.66 -3.90
CA ARG A 30 -15.59 3.14 -5.06
C ARG A 30 -15.87 4.06 -6.25
N LEU A 31 -14.87 4.31 -7.09
CA LEU A 31 -15.04 5.18 -8.26
C LEU A 31 -16.18 4.70 -9.18
N HIS A 32 -16.34 3.38 -9.33
CA HIS A 32 -17.31 2.77 -10.24
C HIS A 32 -18.51 2.11 -9.55
N ALA A 33 -18.91 2.57 -8.35
CA ALA A 33 -20.08 2.01 -7.66
C ALA A 33 -21.39 2.30 -8.44
N PRO A 34 -22.29 1.30 -8.60
CA PRO A 34 -23.55 1.50 -9.30
C PRO A 34 -24.37 2.63 -8.65
N HIS A 35 -24.94 3.51 -9.48
CA HIS A 35 -25.58 4.78 -9.09
C HIS A 35 -26.72 4.68 -8.06
N ASN A 36 -27.16 3.48 -7.68
CA ASN A 36 -28.35 3.26 -6.85
C ASN A 36 -28.09 3.11 -5.34
N GLU A 37 -26.84 3.05 -4.88
CA GLU A 37 -26.52 3.04 -3.45
C GLU A 37 -26.28 4.47 -2.94
N ARG A 38 -27.37 5.15 -2.54
CA ARG A 38 -27.27 6.45 -1.85
C ARG A 38 -26.74 6.25 -0.43
N SER A 39 -25.43 6.08 -0.26
CA SER A 39 -24.79 6.10 1.06
C SER A 39 -24.87 7.52 1.66
N GLY A 40 -25.14 7.61 2.97
CA GLY A 40 -25.45 8.83 3.73
C GLY A 40 -24.35 9.89 3.88
N TRP A 41 -23.31 9.91 3.05
CA TRP A 41 -22.30 10.96 3.09
C TRP A 41 -22.81 12.27 2.46
N SER A 42 -22.63 13.39 3.17
CA SER A 42 -22.99 14.75 2.72
C SER A 42 -21.85 15.74 2.99
N PRO A 43 -21.51 16.64 2.05
CA PRO A 43 -20.50 17.68 2.29
C PRO A 43 -20.99 18.78 3.24
N TYR A 44 -22.29 18.85 3.52
CA TYR A 44 -22.89 19.92 4.32
C TYR A 44 -22.72 19.67 5.82
N PRO A 45 -22.49 20.72 6.64
CA PRO A 45 -22.21 20.60 8.08
C PRO A 45 -23.34 19.99 8.91
N SER A 46 -24.55 19.92 8.38
CA SER A 46 -25.73 19.40 9.06
C SER A 46 -25.75 17.87 9.21
N ASN A 47 -24.72 17.18 8.73
CA ASN A 47 -24.61 15.73 8.78
C ASN A 47 -23.36 15.32 9.57
N ASP A 48 -23.54 14.55 10.65
CA ASP A 48 -22.45 13.94 11.43
C ASP A 48 -21.58 12.99 10.59
N ASP A 49 -22.06 12.63 9.40
CA ASP A 49 -21.33 11.79 8.46
C ASP A 49 -20.33 12.51 7.56
N ARG A 50 -20.18 13.83 7.72
CA ARG A 50 -19.21 14.64 6.96
C ARG A 50 -17.78 14.16 7.15
N ASP A 51 -17.40 13.86 8.39
CA ASP A 51 -16.03 13.48 8.76
C ASP A 51 -15.94 11.98 9.10
N GLN A 52 -14.89 11.33 8.59
CA GLN A 52 -14.62 9.92 8.90
C GLN A 52 -13.65 9.84 10.07
N GLY A 53 -14.03 9.10 11.11
CA GLY A 53 -13.11 8.72 12.19
C GLY A 53 -12.06 7.73 11.68
N TYR A 54 -10.84 7.85 12.19
CA TYR A 54 -9.76 6.91 11.92
C TYR A 54 -10.18 5.45 12.23
N LEU A 55 -10.12 4.57 11.23
CA LEU A 55 -10.47 3.15 11.38
C LEU A 55 -9.29 2.40 12.01
N LYS A 56 -9.45 1.94 13.26
CA LYS A 56 -8.42 1.16 13.97
C LYS A 56 -8.02 -0.14 13.25
N THR A 57 -8.96 -0.80 12.58
CA THR A 57 -8.73 -2.09 11.92
C THR A 57 -8.65 -1.93 10.41
N LEU A 58 -7.56 -2.43 9.81
CA LEU A 58 -7.40 -2.50 8.36
C LEU A 58 -8.41 -3.51 7.80
N LYS A 59 -9.28 -3.07 6.89
CA LYS A 59 -10.22 -3.93 6.19
C LYS A 59 -10.16 -3.65 4.69
N PRO A 60 -10.21 -4.68 3.84
CA PRO A 60 -10.33 -4.47 2.41
C PRO A 60 -11.69 -3.81 2.10
N LYS A 61 -11.69 -2.89 1.14
CA LYS A 61 -12.88 -2.17 0.67
C LYS A 61 -13.28 -2.58 -0.75
N SER A 62 -12.51 -3.47 -1.38
CA SER A 62 -12.85 -4.16 -2.63
C SER A 62 -12.32 -5.60 -2.60
N GLU A 63 -12.78 -6.43 -3.53
CA GLU A 63 -12.30 -7.79 -3.71
C GLU A 63 -10.80 -7.83 -4.02
N GLY A 64 -10.32 -6.98 -4.96
CA GLY A 64 -8.89 -6.92 -5.29
C GLY A 64 -8.01 -6.47 -4.12
N GLN A 65 -8.50 -5.60 -3.23
CA GLN A 65 -7.80 -5.27 -1.98
C GLN A 65 -7.74 -6.47 -1.03
N GLY A 66 -8.79 -7.29 -0.99
CA GLY A 66 -8.82 -8.55 -0.25
C GLY A 66 -7.78 -9.53 -0.78
N GLU A 67 -7.77 -9.76 -2.09
CA GLU A 67 -6.79 -10.60 -2.79
C GLU A 67 -5.35 -10.13 -2.51
N LEU A 68 -5.09 -8.82 -2.54
CA LEU A 68 -3.77 -8.29 -2.20
C LEU A 68 -3.37 -8.61 -0.76
N MET A 69 -4.26 -8.38 0.20
CA MET A 69 -3.97 -8.66 1.61
C MET A 69 -3.70 -10.15 1.83
N GLU A 70 -4.49 -11.02 1.21
CA GLU A 70 -4.31 -12.47 1.27
C GLU A 70 -3.01 -12.92 0.60
N ALA A 71 -2.67 -12.36 -0.56
CA ALA A 71 -1.41 -12.65 -1.25
C ALA A 71 -0.21 -12.32 -0.37
N ILE A 72 -0.23 -11.17 0.31
CA ILE A 72 0.82 -10.73 1.26
C ILE A 72 0.96 -11.70 2.43
N ASP A 73 -0.14 -12.27 2.92
CA ASP A 73 -0.11 -13.21 4.05
C ASP A 73 0.47 -14.59 3.67
N HIS A 74 0.39 -14.99 2.40
CA HIS A 74 0.75 -16.34 1.95
C HIS A 74 2.01 -16.42 1.08
N HIS A 75 2.51 -15.31 0.52
CA HIS A 75 3.66 -15.31 -0.39
C HIS A 75 4.80 -14.43 0.12
N ASN A 76 6.03 -14.88 -0.11
CA ASN A 76 7.22 -14.11 0.28
C ASN A 76 7.55 -12.98 -0.70
N LEU A 77 7.02 -13.03 -1.93
CA LEU A 77 7.15 -11.97 -2.92
C LEU A 77 5.79 -11.71 -3.58
N VAL A 78 5.34 -10.46 -3.51
CA VAL A 78 4.08 -10.00 -4.10
C VAL A 78 4.34 -8.79 -4.99
N MET A 79 3.92 -8.88 -6.25
CA MET A 79 3.84 -7.75 -7.18
C MET A 79 2.42 -7.20 -7.12
N ALA A 80 2.23 -5.99 -6.58
CA ALA A 80 0.95 -5.33 -6.46
C ALA A 80 0.85 -4.19 -7.47
N LEU A 81 0.17 -4.46 -8.58
CA LEU A 81 0.12 -3.58 -9.74
C LEU A 81 -1.26 -2.92 -9.84
N GLY A 82 -1.30 -1.64 -10.16
CA GLY A 82 -2.55 -0.99 -10.54
C GLY A 82 -2.61 0.50 -10.24
N PRO A 83 -3.73 1.16 -10.56
CA PRO A 83 -3.86 2.62 -10.52
C PRO A 83 -3.62 3.25 -9.15
N ALA A 84 -3.29 4.55 -9.15
CA ALA A 84 -3.24 5.36 -7.95
C ALA A 84 -4.60 5.42 -7.23
N GLY A 85 -4.58 5.20 -5.90
CA GLY A 85 -5.79 5.21 -5.07
C GLY A 85 -6.47 3.85 -4.90
N THR A 86 -5.91 2.77 -5.48
CA THR A 86 -6.34 1.39 -5.22
C THR A 86 -5.89 0.86 -3.85
N GLY A 87 -5.00 1.58 -3.16
CA GLY A 87 -4.54 1.25 -1.81
C GLY A 87 -3.32 0.32 -1.74
N LYS A 88 -2.72 -0.08 -2.88
CA LYS A 88 -1.57 -1.00 -2.94
C LYS A 88 -0.47 -0.73 -1.91
N THR A 89 0.08 0.48 -1.90
CA THR A 89 1.18 0.88 -1.00
C THR A 89 0.71 0.96 0.45
N TYR A 90 -0.47 1.53 0.69
CA TYR A 90 -1.03 1.65 2.03
C TYR A 90 -1.27 0.29 2.68
N LEU A 91 -1.88 -0.64 1.95
CA LEU A 91 -2.14 -2.00 2.42
C LEU A 91 -0.83 -2.75 2.68
N ALA A 92 0.16 -2.63 1.80
CA ALA A 92 1.49 -3.23 1.99
C ALA A 92 2.17 -2.73 3.27
N VAL A 93 2.21 -1.40 3.49
CA VAL A 93 2.78 -0.80 4.70
C VAL A 93 2.00 -1.22 5.95
N ALA A 94 0.67 -1.28 5.88
CA ALA A 94 -0.15 -1.69 7.01
C ALA A 94 0.07 -3.16 7.40
N LYS A 95 0.23 -4.06 6.43
CA LYS A 95 0.61 -5.46 6.66
C LYS A 95 2.05 -5.57 7.20
N ALA A 96 2.97 -4.73 6.74
CA ALA A 96 4.33 -4.66 7.28
C ALA A 96 4.33 -4.32 8.78
N VAL A 97 3.56 -3.30 9.17
CA VAL A 97 3.39 -2.91 10.58
C VAL A 97 2.77 -4.04 11.40
N GLU A 98 1.72 -4.69 10.89
CA GLU A 98 1.10 -5.83 11.55
C GLU A 98 2.11 -6.97 11.79
N ALA A 99 2.92 -7.29 10.78
CA ALA A 99 3.95 -8.33 10.88
C ALA A 99 5.04 -7.98 11.91
N LEU A 100 5.45 -6.71 11.97
CA LEU A 100 6.43 -6.23 12.95
C LEU A 100 5.86 -6.28 14.38
N GLU A 101 4.63 -5.79 14.59
CA GLU A 101 3.99 -5.80 15.91
C GLU A 101 3.69 -7.23 16.42
N ALA A 102 3.41 -8.15 15.50
CA ALA A 102 3.24 -9.57 15.80
C ALA A 102 4.57 -10.32 16.00
N GLY A 103 5.72 -9.67 15.81
CA GLY A 103 7.04 -10.28 15.91
C GLY A 103 7.35 -11.31 14.81
N LYS A 104 6.58 -11.32 13.71
CA LYS A 104 6.81 -12.20 12.55
C LYS A 104 8.06 -11.80 11.76
N VAL A 105 8.40 -10.51 11.79
CA VAL A 105 9.61 -9.94 11.21
C VAL A 105 10.33 -9.08 12.25
N GLY A 106 11.64 -8.94 12.11
CA GLY A 106 12.45 -8.10 12.99
C GLY A 106 12.52 -6.63 12.57
N ARG A 107 12.25 -6.31 11.30
CA ARG A 107 12.27 -4.93 10.80
C ARG A 107 11.42 -4.72 9.56
N ILE A 108 11.10 -3.46 9.27
CA ILE A 108 10.46 -2.99 8.04
C ILE A 108 11.47 -2.18 7.24
N VAL A 109 11.55 -2.42 5.94
CA VAL A 109 12.35 -1.63 5.00
C VAL A 109 11.43 -1.07 3.93
N LEU A 110 11.23 0.24 3.91
CA LEU A 110 10.45 0.93 2.89
C LEU A 110 11.41 1.61 1.92
N SER A 111 11.19 1.40 0.62
CA SER A 111 12.04 1.97 -0.41
C SER A 111 11.24 2.54 -1.55
N ARG A 112 11.71 3.66 -2.10
CA ARG A 112 11.13 4.34 -3.26
C ARG A 112 12.27 4.80 -4.18
N PRO A 113 12.16 4.68 -5.51
CA PRO A 113 13.16 5.24 -6.40
C PRO A 113 13.19 6.76 -6.26
N ALA A 114 14.39 7.33 -6.23
CA ALA A 114 14.56 8.77 -6.38
C ALA A 114 14.41 9.09 -7.86
N VAL A 115 13.29 9.71 -8.23
CA VAL A 115 13.01 10.14 -9.60
C VAL A 115 13.00 11.64 -9.59
N GLU A 116 13.79 12.24 -10.47
CA GLU A 116 13.79 13.67 -10.65
C GLU A 116 12.50 14.06 -11.37
N ALA A 117 11.48 14.48 -10.62
CA ALA A 117 10.21 14.97 -11.15
C ALA A 117 10.38 16.40 -11.71
N GLY A 118 11.26 16.56 -12.71
CA GLY A 118 11.50 17.84 -13.39
C GLY A 118 12.42 18.83 -12.65
N GLU A 119 12.79 18.58 -11.40
CA GLU A 119 13.82 19.33 -10.66
C GLU A 119 15.00 18.41 -10.33
N SER A 120 16.23 18.79 -10.69
CA SER A 120 17.38 17.97 -10.31
C SER A 120 17.55 18.00 -8.79
N ILE A 121 17.71 16.82 -8.18
CA ILE A 121 17.88 16.66 -6.72
C ILE A 121 19.06 17.52 -6.19
N GLY A 122 20.00 17.85 -7.08
CA GLY A 122 21.10 18.77 -6.83
C GLY A 122 20.70 20.17 -6.32
N PHE A 123 19.51 20.69 -6.68
CA PHE A 123 19.14 22.11 -6.45
C PHE A 123 18.38 22.41 -5.16
N LEU A 124 17.87 21.40 -4.44
CA LEU A 124 17.26 21.64 -3.13
C LEU A 124 18.34 22.06 -2.11
N PRO A 125 18.13 23.06 -1.25
CA PRO A 125 19.07 23.38 -0.18
C PRO A 125 19.02 22.30 0.92
N GLY A 126 20.15 22.03 1.59
CA GLY A 126 20.24 21.09 2.72
C GLY A 126 21.05 19.83 2.45
N ASP A 127 21.12 18.96 3.47
CA ASP A 127 21.82 17.68 3.38
C ASP A 127 21.08 16.71 2.47
N MET A 128 21.75 15.64 2.01
CA MET A 128 21.17 14.68 1.07
C MET A 128 19.84 14.06 1.59
N GLU A 129 19.70 13.91 2.90
CA GLU A 129 18.47 13.45 3.54
C GLU A 129 17.32 14.46 3.42
N ASP A 130 17.57 15.75 3.61
CA ASP A 130 16.56 16.81 3.47
C ASP A 130 16.03 16.89 2.05
N LYS A 131 16.90 16.65 1.06
CA LYS A 131 16.54 16.62 -0.37
C LYS A 131 15.62 15.46 -0.72
N LEU A 132 15.78 14.32 -0.04
CA LEU A 132 15.01 13.10 -0.29
C LEU A 132 13.71 13.05 0.53
N ALA A 133 13.63 13.82 1.62
CA ALA A 133 12.49 13.82 2.53
C ALA A 133 11.13 14.05 1.84
N PRO A 134 10.97 14.97 0.86
CA PRO A 134 9.69 15.14 0.17
C PRO A 134 9.22 13.88 -0.57
N TYR A 135 10.14 13.17 -1.21
CA TYR A 135 9.85 11.95 -1.99
C TYR A 135 9.45 10.77 -1.10
N LEU A 136 10.06 10.69 0.08
CA LEU A 136 9.80 9.62 1.05
C LEU A 136 8.58 9.94 1.93
N ARG A 137 8.09 11.19 1.93
CA ARG A 137 7.01 11.64 2.82
C ARG A 137 5.75 10.78 2.77
N PRO A 138 5.24 10.31 1.62
CA PRO A 138 4.06 9.45 1.59
C PRO A 138 4.22 8.14 2.36
N LEU A 139 5.45 7.60 2.46
CA LEU A 139 5.74 6.40 3.26
C LEU A 139 5.69 6.71 4.76
N TYR A 140 6.16 7.89 5.18
CA TYR A 140 6.00 8.36 6.56
C TYR A 140 4.51 8.52 6.91
N ASP A 141 3.73 9.12 6.04
CA ASP A 141 2.30 9.36 6.29
C ASP A 141 1.56 8.01 6.40
N ALA A 142 1.84 7.04 5.52
CA ALA A 142 1.27 5.69 5.60
C ALA A 142 1.62 4.93 6.90
N LEU A 143 2.86 5.08 7.39
CA LEU A 143 3.26 4.54 8.70
C LEU A 143 2.53 5.24 9.85
N SER A 144 2.38 6.56 9.74
CA SER A 144 1.79 7.41 10.78
C SER A 144 0.30 7.20 10.95
N ASP A 145 -0.35 6.72 9.90
CA ASP A 145 -1.69 6.19 10.01
C ASP A 145 -1.70 4.99 10.95
N ARG A 146 -0.77 4.03 10.85
CA ARG A 146 -0.81 2.79 11.66
C ARG A 146 -0.15 2.91 13.03
N LEU A 147 0.81 3.81 13.17
CA LEU A 147 1.63 4.01 14.36
C LEU A 147 1.64 5.50 14.70
N SER A 148 1.59 5.85 15.99
CA SER A 148 1.76 7.25 16.36
C SER A 148 3.12 7.79 15.90
N MET A 149 3.18 9.06 15.50
CA MET A 149 4.44 9.71 15.08
C MET A 149 5.59 9.50 16.06
N LYS A 150 5.30 9.53 17.37
CA LYS A 150 6.30 9.26 18.42
C LYS A 150 6.87 7.84 18.30
N ARG A 151 6.02 6.86 18.03
CA ARG A 151 6.42 5.46 17.87
C ARG A 151 7.17 5.23 16.55
N VAL A 152 6.74 5.83 15.45
CA VAL A 152 7.47 5.78 14.17
C VAL A 152 8.92 6.28 14.38
N LYS A 153 9.09 7.45 15.00
CA LYS A 153 10.42 8.01 15.29
C LYS A 153 11.27 7.09 16.18
N ALA A 154 10.68 6.48 17.22
CA ALA A 154 11.40 5.56 18.09
C ALA A 154 11.87 4.30 17.34
N LEU A 155 10.98 3.66 16.57
CA LEU A 155 11.31 2.46 15.80
C LEU A 155 12.35 2.73 14.71
N MET A 156 12.34 3.93 14.12
CA MET A 156 13.39 4.35 13.20
C MET A 156 14.74 4.55 13.87
N ALA A 157 14.76 5.19 15.05
CA ALA A 157 15.99 5.38 15.82
C ALA A 157 16.59 4.04 16.30
N GLU A 158 15.74 3.05 16.58
CA GLU A 158 16.13 1.67 16.92
C GLU A 158 16.54 0.84 15.69
N GLY A 159 16.33 1.34 14.47
CA GLY A 159 16.61 0.62 13.22
C GLY A 159 15.62 -0.48 12.87
N LEU A 160 14.46 -0.52 13.54
CA LEU A 160 13.37 -1.47 13.26
C LEU A 160 12.50 -1.03 12.08
N ILE A 161 12.49 0.27 11.76
CA ILE A 161 11.90 0.81 10.53
C ILE A 161 12.99 1.59 9.79
N GLU A 162 13.23 1.23 8.55
CA GLU A 162 14.15 1.92 7.66
C GLU A 162 13.38 2.46 6.44
N ILE A 163 13.59 3.73 6.10
CA ILE A 163 13.02 4.35 4.90
C ILE A 163 14.19 4.91 4.09
N ALA A 164 14.47 4.32 2.93
CA ALA A 164 15.64 4.68 2.16
C ALA A 164 15.42 4.54 0.64
N PRO A 165 16.10 5.33 -0.19
CA PRO A 165 16.01 5.18 -1.65
C PRO A 165 16.46 3.81 -2.14
N VAL A 166 15.97 3.39 -3.30
CA VAL A 166 16.31 2.09 -3.93
C VAL A 166 17.82 1.83 -4.04
N GLY A 167 18.63 2.88 -4.26
CA GLY A 167 20.08 2.77 -4.35
C GLY A 167 20.75 2.19 -3.08
N TYR A 168 20.16 2.41 -1.91
CA TYR A 168 20.68 1.94 -0.62
C TYR A 168 20.46 0.44 -0.41
N MET A 169 19.69 -0.22 -1.28
CA MET A 169 19.47 -1.66 -1.23
C MET A 169 20.62 -2.46 -1.86
N ARG A 170 21.52 -1.79 -2.60
CA ARG A 170 22.63 -2.45 -3.29
C ARG A 170 23.56 -3.15 -2.31
N GLY A 171 23.92 -4.40 -2.61
CA GLY A 171 24.85 -5.18 -1.81
C GLY A 171 24.28 -5.72 -0.49
N ARG A 172 22.99 -5.51 -0.22
CA ARG A 172 22.34 -6.00 1.00
C ARG A 172 21.70 -7.38 0.79
N THR A 173 21.53 -8.10 1.89
CA THR A 173 20.61 -9.24 1.98
C THR A 173 19.65 -8.93 3.11
N LEU A 174 18.36 -8.88 2.78
CA LEU A 174 17.31 -8.42 3.69
C LEU A 174 16.66 -9.65 4.34
N ASN A 175 17.32 -10.19 5.37
CA ASN A 175 16.77 -11.26 6.21
C ASN A 175 15.87 -10.68 7.32
N ASN A 176 14.93 -11.50 7.80
CA ASN A 176 14.00 -11.20 8.88
C ASN A 176 13.32 -9.82 8.75
N ALA A 177 12.87 -9.50 7.53
CA ALA A 177 12.41 -8.16 7.17
C ALA A 177 11.13 -8.20 6.35
N PHE A 178 10.28 -7.19 6.55
CA PHE A 178 9.20 -6.87 5.63
C PHE A 178 9.62 -5.70 4.74
N ILE A 179 9.74 -5.95 3.44
CA ILE A 179 10.22 -4.97 2.46
C ILE A 179 9.04 -4.45 1.65
N VAL A 180 8.89 -3.14 1.52
CA VAL A 180 7.96 -2.53 0.57
C VAL A 180 8.76 -1.66 -0.39
N VAL A 181 8.66 -1.97 -1.69
CA VAL A 181 9.23 -1.15 -2.77
C VAL A 181 8.08 -0.41 -3.43
N ASP A 182 8.01 0.90 -3.21
CA ASP A 182 6.97 1.77 -3.74
C ASP A 182 7.39 2.47 -5.05
N GLU A 183 6.40 2.85 -5.86
CA GLU A 183 6.56 3.41 -7.20
C GLU A 183 7.54 2.63 -8.10
N ALA A 184 7.43 1.30 -8.08
CA ALA A 184 8.33 0.42 -8.81
C ALA A 184 8.32 0.63 -10.34
N GLN A 185 7.30 1.31 -10.88
CA GLN A 185 7.28 1.68 -12.30
C GLN A 185 8.39 2.68 -12.66
N ASN A 186 8.91 3.39 -11.66
CA ASN A 186 10.03 4.30 -11.84
C ASN A 186 11.40 3.64 -11.63
N CYS A 187 11.45 2.31 -11.65
CA CYS A 187 12.68 1.54 -11.68
C CYS A 187 12.91 0.96 -13.08
N THR A 188 14.16 1.01 -13.52
CA THR A 188 14.64 0.22 -14.66
C THR A 188 14.58 -1.29 -14.34
N TYR A 189 14.59 -2.12 -15.39
CA TYR A 189 14.65 -3.58 -15.23
C TYR A 189 15.85 -4.03 -14.36
N VAL A 190 17.02 -3.39 -14.54
CA VAL A 190 18.23 -3.69 -13.78
C VAL A 190 18.05 -3.38 -12.29
N GLN A 191 17.41 -2.25 -11.96
CA GLN A 191 17.14 -1.88 -10.57
C GLN A 191 16.13 -2.84 -9.91
N LEU A 192 15.07 -3.23 -10.62
CA LEU A 192 14.09 -4.20 -10.11
C LEU A 192 14.75 -5.56 -9.89
N LYS A 193 15.53 -6.06 -10.85
CA LYS A 193 16.31 -7.30 -10.68
C LYS A 193 17.26 -7.21 -9.49
N MET A 194 17.94 -6.08 -9.31
CA MET A 194 18.81 -5.84 -8.16
C MET A 194 18.02 -5.95 -6.85
N LEU A 195 16.87 -5.27 -6.75
CA LEU A 195 16.01 -5.27 -5.56
C LEU A 195 15.46 -6.66 -5.22
N LEU A 196 14.88 -7.36 -6.19
CA LEU A 196 14.28 -8.68 -5.98
C LEU A 196 15.30 -9.70 -5.47
N THR A 197 16.56 -9.62 -5.94
CA THR A 197 17.65 -10.48 -5.45
C THR A 197 18.18 -10.10 -4.07
N ARG A 198 17.63 -9.07 -3.41
CA ARG A 198 17.97 -8.75 -2.01
C ARG A 198 17.07 -9.49 -1.01
N LEU A 199 16.00 -10.14 -1.46
CA LEU A 199 15.09 -10.89 -0.59
C LEU A 199 15.85 -12.01 0.13
N GLY A 200 15.85 -11.97 1.47
CA GLY A 200 16.51 -12.95 2.32
C GLY A 200 15.55 -13.92 3.00
N TRP A 201 16.08 -14.71 3.92
CA TRP A 201 15.30 -15.66 4.73
C TRP A 201 14.38 -14.95 5.72
N HIS A 202 13.23 -15.57 6.00
CA HIS A 202 12.21 -15.05 6.92
C HIS A 202 11.75 -13.63 6.57
N SER A 203 11.66 -13.34 5.27
CA SER A 203 11.31 -12.03 4.77
C SER A 203 10.17 -12.09 3.76
N THR A 204 9.40 -11.01 3.71
CA THR A 204 8.35 -10.79 2.72
C THR A 204 8.68 -9.50 1.98
N MET A 205 8.58 -9.49 0.66
CA MET A 205 8.76 -8.30 -0.17
C MET A 205 7.49 -8.02 -0.97
N VAL A 206 6.99 -6.80 -0.88
CA VAL A 206 5.86 -6.32 -1.66
C VAL A 206 6.34 -5.18 -2.56
N VAL A 207 6.21 -5.37 -3.87
CA VAL A 207 6.58 -4.38 -4.88
C VAL A 207 5.31 -3.74 -5.42
N THR A 208 5.11 -2.47 -5.14
CA THR A 208 3.92 -1.70 -5.54
C THR A 208 4.26 -0.77 -6.69
N GLY A 209 3.37 -0.68 -7.68
CA GLY A 209 3.57 0.24 -8.79
C GLY A 209 2.40 0.27 -9.77
N ASP A 210 2.43 1.23 -10.69
CA ASP A 210 1.50 1.30 -11.81
C ASP A 210 2.29 1.28 -13.13
N PRO A 211 2.27 0.16 -13.88
CA PRO A 211 2.97 0.05 -15.15
C PRO A 211 2.60 1.13 -16.19
N GLN A 212 1.43 1.78 -16.05
CA GLN A 212 0.96 2.82 -16.97
C GLN A 212 1.36 4.25 -16.54
N GLN A 213 1.86 4.45 -15.33
CA GLN A 213 2.19 5.78 -14.76
C GLN A 213 3.68 5.93 -14.46
N SER A 214 4.53 5.52 -15.40
CA SER A 214 5.99 5.70 -15.29
C SER A 214 6.36 7.16 -15.56
N ASP A 215 7.13 7.75 -14.63
CA ASP A 215 7.75 9.07 -14.78
C ASP A 215 9.06 9.02 -15.60
N LEU A 216 9.54 7.82 -15.93
CA LEU A 216 10.70 7.62 -16.80
C LEU A 216 10.34 7.80 -18.28
N LEU A 217 11.35 8.02 -19.13
CA LEU A 217 11.16 8.04 -20.57
C LEU A 217 10.49 6.74 -21.06
N PRO A 218 9.69 6.81 -22.14
CA PRO A 218 8.99 5.64 -22.67
C PRO A 218 9.92 4.45 -22.92
N GLY A 219 9.52 3.27 -22.43
CA GLY A 219 10.27 2.02 -22.60
C GLY A 219 11.40 1.77 -21.61
N ILE A 220 11.69 2.70 -20.68
CA ILE A 220 12.75 2.51 -19.67
C ILE A 220 12.26 1.69 -18.46
N SER A 221 11.00 1.87 -18.07
CA SER A 221 10.42 1.15 -16.92
C SER A 221 10.54 -0.36 -17.10
N GLY A 222 11.04 -1.05 -16.08
CA GLY A 222 11.15 -2.51 -16.07
C GLY A 222 9.93 -3.24 -15.51
N LEU A 223 8.95 -2.52 -14.96
CA LEU A 223 7.90 -3.12 -14.12
C LEU A 223 6.99 -4.07 -14.91
N SER A 224 6.58 -3.69 -16.12
CA SER A 224 5.72 -4.52 -16.96
C SER A 224 6.42 -5.82 -17.38
N ASP A 225 7.67 -5.72 -17.86
CA ASP A 225 8.45 -6.88 -18.30
C ASP A 225 8.74 -7.84 -17.13
N ILE A 226 9.20 -7.30 -15.99
CA ILE A 226 9.54 -8.16 -14.85
C ILE A 226 8.30 -8.84 -14.27
N SER A 227 7.17 -8.13 -14.14
CA SER A 227 5.95 -8.73 -13.60
C SER A 227 5.43 -9.86 -14.49
N ALA A 228 5.43 -9.69 -15.82
CA ALA A 228 5.03 -10.74 -16.76
C ALA A 228 5.93 -11.99 -16.66
N ARG A 229 7.24 -11.82 -16.43
CA ARG A 229 8.16 -12.95 -16.22
C ARG A 229 7.92 -13.66 -14.90
N LEU A 230 7.61 -12.91 -13.85
CA LEU A 230 7.40 -13.45 -12.51
C LEU A 230 6.09 -14.23 -12.40
N GLU A 231 5.10 -13.98 -13.26
CA GLU A 231 3.86 -14.80 -13.33
C GLU A 231 4.14 -16.29 -13.62
N ALA A 232 5.27 -16.62 -14.26
CA ALA A 232 5.66 -18.00 -14.50
C ALA A 232 6.24 -18.73 -13.27
N VAL A 233 6.46 -18.02 -12.16
CA VAL A 233 7.05 -18.57 -10.93
C VAL A 233 5.93 -18.85 -9.92
N PRO A 234 5.65 -20.11 -9.55
CA PRO A 234 4.48 -20.48 -8.74
C PRO A 234 4.38 -19.80 -7.37
N ASP A 235 5.52 -19.54 -6.72
CA ASP A 235 5.57 -18.99 -5.35
C ASP A 235 5.57 -17.45 -5.31
N ILE A 236 5.36 -16.79 -6.45
CA ILE A 236 5.29 -15.33 -6.55
C ILE A 236 3.87 -14.92 -6.92
N ALA A 237 3.24 -14.09 -6.09
CA ALA A 237 1.92 -13.56 -6.40
C ALA A 237 2.03 -12.28 -7.24
N VAL A 238 1.30 -12.22 -8.34
CA VAL A 238 1.12 -10.99 -9.13
C VAL A 238 -0.35 -10.57 -9.04
N VAL A 239 -0.63 -9.56 -8.22
CA VAL A 239 -1.98 -9.04 -7.98
C VAL A 239 -2.18 -7.78 -8.80
N ARG A 240 -3.25 -7.76 -9.60
CA ARG A 240 -3.58 -6.66 -10.52
C ARG A 240 -4.87 -5.96 -10.07
N LEU A 241 -4.71 -4.82 -9.40
CA LEU A 241 -5.80 -3.93 -9.01
C LEU A 241 -6.25 -3.11 -10.22
N ALA A 242 -7.56 -2.91 -10.33
CA ALA A 242 -8.17 -2.15 -11.41
C ALA A 242 -8.84 -0.88 -10.88
N GLU A 243 -9.38 -0.06 -11.78
CA GLU A 243 -10.06 1.18 -11.40
C GLU A 243 -11.24 0.96 -10.43
N ARG A 244 -11.91 -0.21 -10.52
CA ARG A 244 -12.99 -0.61 -9.61
C ARG A 244 -12.53 -0.75 -8.15
N ASP A 245 -11.23 -0.96 -7.94
CA ASP A 245 -10.60 -1.09 -6.62
C ASP A 245 -10.17 0.27 -6.05
N ILE A 246 -10.33 1.36 -6.82
CA ILE A 246 -10.03 2.71 -6.34
C ILE A 246 -11.09 3.14 -5.35
N VAL A 247 -10.61 3.48 -4.15
CA VAL A 247 -11.43 3.81 -3.00
C VAL A 247 -11.03 5.19 -2.52
N ARG A 248 -11.88 6.18 -2.80
CA ARG A 248 -11.62 7.59 -2.53
C ARG A 248 -12.74 8.22 -1.72
N HIS A 249 -12.42 9.36 -1.13
CA HIS A 249 -13.42 10.18 -0.49
C HIS A 249 -14.55 10.52 -1.49
N PRO A 250 -15.83 10.45 -1.09
CA PRO A 250 -16.95 10.57 -2.03
C PRO A 250 -16.93 11.87 -2.86
N LEU A 251 -16.48 12.99 -2.27
CA LEU A 251 -16.29 14.24 -3.01
C LEU A 251 -15.25 14.12 -4.12
N VAL A 252 -14.10 13.51 -3.84
CA VAL A 252 -13.04 13.32 -4.82
C VAL A 252 -13.52 12.42 -5.96
N ALA A 253 -14.25 11.35 -5.62
CA ALA A 253 -14.86 10.48 -6.63
C ALA A 253 -15.83 11.25 -7.54
N SER A 254 -16.63 12.18 -7.00
CA SER A 254 -17.53 13.01 -7.81
C SER A 254 -16.82 14.05 -8.69
N MET A 255 -15.64 14.53 -8.27
CA MET A 255 -14.89 15.53 -9.02
C MET A 255 -14.05 14.94 -10.16
N ILE A 256 -13.58 13.68 -10.03
CA ILE A 256 -12.71 13.03 -11.04
C ILE A 256 -13.36 12.94 -12.43
N GLY A 257 -14.69 12.87 -12.54
CA GLY A 257 -15.36 12.89 -13.84
C GLY A 257 -15.49 14.27 -14.48
N VAL A 258 -15.14 15.34 -13.76
CA VAL A 258 -15.32 16.74 -14.18
C VAL A 258 -13.98 17.51 -14.21
N LEU A 259 -12.93 16.98 -13.60
CA LEU A 259 -11.54 17.47 -13.64
C LEU A 259 -10.77 16.77 -14.75
#